data_AF-A0AAV0BIR8-F1
#
_entry.id   AF-A0AAV0BIR8-F1
#
_cell.length_a   1.000
_cell.length_b   1.000
_cell.length_c   1.000
_cell.angle_alpha   90.00
_cell.angle_beta   90.00
_cell.angle_gamma   90.00
#
_symmetry.space_group_name_H-M   'P 1'
#
loop_
_entity.id
_entity.type
_entity.pdbx_description
1 polymer ?
#
loop_
_entity_poly.entity_id
_entity_poly.type
_entity_poly.pdbx_seq_one_letter_code
_entity_poly.pdbx_strand_id
1 'polypeptide(L)'
;MQTKILLALCLVAISQVNAHGAITAVQGSNGMTGEAFGVDQSTPRDGTKRNPFQTDSSIIRDREIASGKSSACGRTLAGGNNEIGAAMSKAESAGIPSVSSDGKVQMTLHQVNGDGGGPYTCDVNASGDGKTFTPMTISTNIPGKNSRSNAKAEDIPLIAEMPKGMTCTGGSDGQTCIVRCRNAANAGPFGGCVA
;
A
#
# COMPACT_ATOMS: atom_id res chain seq x y z
N MET A 1 -26.80 51.41 -22.68
CA MET A 1 -26.06 50.20 -23.10
C MET A 1 -25.72 49.39 -21.86
N GLN A 2 -26.37 48.25 -21.66
CA GLN A 2 -26.12 47.33 -20.54
C GLN A 2 -24.93 46.43 -20.86
N THR A 3 -23.83 46.59 -20.13
CA THR A 3 -22.65 45.72 -20.25
C THR A 3 -22.93 44.41 -19.52
N LYS A 4 -23.16 43.33 -20.27
CA LYS A 4 -23.34 41.98 -19.73
C LYS A 4 -21.96 41.43 -19.31
N ILE A 5 -21.74 41.30 -18.01
CA ILE A 5 -20.60 40.58 -17.45
C ILE A 5 -20.90 39.08 -17.60
N LEU A 6 -20.24 38.41 -18.54
CA LEU A 6 -20.21 36.96 -18.61
C LEU A 6 -19.26 36.44 -17.52
N LEU A 7 -19.80 35.87 -16.45
CA LEU A 7 -19.04 35.06 -15.49
C LEU A 7 -18.71 33.72 -16.16
N ALA A 8 -17.45 33.53 -16.57
CA ALA A 8 -16.96 32.25 -17.06
C ALA A 8 -16.74 31.30 -15.86
N LEU A 9 -17.67 30.38 -15.64
CA LEU A 9 -17.52 29.29 -14.66
C LEU A 9 -16.56 28.24 -15.26
N CYS A 10 -15.25 28.37 -15.01
CA CYS A 10 -14.30 27.30 -15.30
C CYS A 10 -14.53 26.14 -14.33
N LEU A 11 -15.30 25.13 -14.73
CA LEU A 11 -15.28 23.82 -14.08
C LEU A 11 -13.90 23.20 -14.31
N VAL A 12 -13.00 23.34 -13.34
CA VAL A 12 -11.80 22.52 -13.28
C VAL A 12 -12.26 21.10 -12.95
N ALA A 13 -12.46 20.27 -13.97
CA ALA A 13 -12.57 18.84 -13.78
C ALA A 13 -11.23 18.35 -13.23
N ILE A 14 -11.13 18.22 -11.90
CA ILE A 14 -10.00 17.58 -11.24
C ILE A 14 -10.03 16.14 -11.74
N SER A 15 -9.21 15.84 -12.76
CA SER A 15 -8.92 14.46 -13.12
C SER A 15 -8.35 13.81 -11.87
N GLN A 16 -9.17 13.01 -11.20
CA GLN A 16 -8.71 12.11 -10.15
C GLN A 16 -7.85 11.09 -10.89
N VAL A 17 -6.58 11.43 -11.10
CA VAL A 17 -5.60 10.53 -11.69
C VAL A 17 -5.57 9.33 -10.76
N ASN A 18 -6.15 8.24 -11.22
CA ASN A 18 -6.30 7.05 -10.44
C ASN A 18 -4.98 6.27 -10.55
N ALA A 19 -4.15 6.52 -9.56
CA ALA A 19 -2.78 6.10 -9.43
C ALA A 19 -2.67 4.83 -8.60
N HIS A 20 -1.95 3.78 -9.01
CA HIS A 20 -2.07 2.50 -8.28
C HIS A 20 -0.79 1.67 -8.30
N GLY A 21 -0.34 1.29 -7.11
CA GLY A 21 0.64 0.25 -6.86
C GLY A 21 0.11 -0.66 -5.76
N ALA A 22 0.05 -1.96 -6.01
CA ALA A 22 -0.45 -2.96 -5.08
C ALA A 22 0.70 -3.87 -4.65
N ILE A 23 0.86 -4.12 -3.35
CA ILE A 23 1.83 -5.11 -2.87
C ILE A 23 1.16 -6.47 -2.98
N THR A 24 1.43 -7.18 -4.07
CA THR A 24 0.75 -8.43 -4.43
C THR A 24 1.32 -9.62 -3.70
N ALA A 25 2.55 -9.52 -3.20
CA ALA A 25 3.20 -10.62 -2.51
C ALA A 25 4.21 -10.14 -1.47
N VAL A 26 4.31 -10.86 -0.36
CA VAL A 26 5.40 -10.78 0.61
C VAL A 26 5.96 -12.19 0.86
N GLN A 27 7.24 -12.39 0.62
CA GLN A 27 7.89 -13.71 0.71
C GLN A 27 8.58 -13.88 2.06
N GLY A 28 8.22 -14.97 2.75
CA GLY A 28 8.79 -15.34 4.04
C GLY A 28 9.90 -16.39 3.92
N SER A 29 10.82 -16.38 4.88
CA SER A 29 11.90 -17.40 4.93
C SER A 29 11.39 -18.78 5.33
N ASN A 30 10.18 -18.86 5.90
CA ASN A 30 9.44 -20.09 6.17
C ASN A 30 8.75 -20.67 4.92
N GLY A 31 8.97 -20.11 3.73
CA GLY A 31 8.37 -20.58 2.48
C GLY A 31 6.92 -20.13 2.25
N MET A 32 6.34 -19.39 3.20
CA MET A 32 5.00 -18.82 3.06
C MET A 32 5.04 -17.55 2.22
N THR A 33 3.98 -17.33 1.45
CA THR A 33 3.76 -16.08 0.72
C THR A 33 2.45 -15.48 1.17
N GLY A 34 2.51 -14.24 1.63
CA GLY A 34 1.35 -13.43 2.00
C GLY A 34 1.07 -12.38 0.92
N GLU A 35 0.00 -11.62 1.12
CA GLU A 35 -0.42 -10.50 0.27
C GLU A 35 -0.75 -9.28 1.14
N ALA A 36 -0.76 -8.09 0.55
CA ALA A 36 -1.18 -6.92 1.30
C ALA A 36 -2.69 -6.93 1.60
N PHE A 37 -3.05 -6.27 2.69
CA PHE A 37 -4.43 -6.09 3.12
C PHE A 37 -5.25 -5.42 2.02
N GLY A 38 -6.43 -5.98 1.75
CA GLY A 38 -7.36 -5.49 0.73
C GLY A 38 -7.03 -5.91 -0.70
N VAL A 39 -5.87 -6.56 -0.95
CA VAL A 39 -5.55 -7.15 -2.26
C VAL A 39 -6.49 -8.30 -2.55
N ASP A 40 -6.92 -8.39 -3.81
CA ASP A 40 -7.79 -9.43 -4.34
C ASP A 40 -7.06 -10.16 -5.47
N GLN A 41 -6.76 -11.45 -5.26
CA GLN A 41 -6.06 -12.30 -6.21
C GLN A 41 -6.82 -12.51 -7.54
N SER A 42 -8.13 -12.26 -7.55
CA SER A 42 -8.92 -12.30 -8.78
C SER A 42 -8.76 -11.03 -9.64
N THR A 43 -8.11 -9.99 -9.11
CA THR A 43 -7.80 -8.78 -9.87
C THR A 43 -6.72 -9.07 -10.91
N PRO A 44 -7.01 -8.96 -12.22
CA PRO A 44 -5.99 -9.18 -13.25
C PRO A 44 -4.91 -8.10 -13.18
N ARG A 45 -3.67 -8.47 -13.53
CA ARG A 45 -2.46 -7.65 -13.40
C ARG A 45 -1.79 -7.36 -14.74
N ASP A 46 -2.55 -7.42 -15.83
CA ASP A 46 -2.09 -7.31 -17.21
C ASP A 46 -2.59 -6.03 -17.92
N GLY A 47 -3.11 -5.06 -17.15
CA GLY A 47 -3.67 -3.83 -17.69
C GLY A 47 -3.50 -2.63 -16.76
N THR A 48 -3.79 -1.43 -17.28
CA THR A 48 -3.55 -0.16 -16.56
C THR A 48 -4.80 0.68 -16.32
N LYS A 49 -5.98 0.16 -16.70
CA LYS A 49 -7.27 0.85 -16.55
C LYS A 49 -7.77 0.75 -15.11
N ARG A 50 -8.68 1.65 -14.74
CA ARG A 50 -9.25 1.66 -13.39
C ARG A 50 -9.97 0.38 -12.99
N ASN A 51 -10.82 -0.10 -13.87
CA ASN A 51 -11.54 -1.34 -13.66
C ASN A 51 -11.06 -2.32 -14.73
N PRO A 52 -10.65 -3.55 -14.37
CA PRO A 52 -10.55 -4.10 -13.00
C PRO A 52 -9.17 -3.90 -12.32
N PHE A 53 -8.13 -3.56 -13.06
CA PHE A 53 -6.71 -3.82 -12.72
C PHE A 53 -6.16 -3.17 -11.43
N GLN A 54 -6.90 -2.28 -10.81
CA GLN A 54 -6.40 -1.47 -9.69
C GLN A 54 -7.41 -1.21 -8.58
N THR A 55 -8.61 -1.81 -8.63
CA THR A 55 -9.63 -1.51 -7.61
C THR A 55 -9.26 -1.99 -6.21
N ASP A 56 -8.26 -2.85 -6.10
CA ASP A 56 -7.77 -3.46 -4.87
C ASP A 56 -6.44 -2.86 -4.38
N SER A 57 -5.88 -1.85 -5.06
CA SER A 57 -4.68 -1.19 -4.53
C SER A 57 -5.06 -0.27 -3.38
N SER A 58 -4.32 -0.39 -2.28
CA SER A 58 -4.61 0.36 -1.06
C SER A 58 -4.26 1.84 -1.23
N ILE A 59 -5.16 2.68 -0.74
CA ILE A 59 -5.00 4.13 -0.68
C ILE A 59 -4.84 4.53 0.79
N ILE A 60 -3.66 5.01 1.17
CA ILE A 60 -3.25 5.22 2.55
C ILE A 60 -2.99 6.71 2.82
N ARG A 61 -4.06 7.50 2.96
CA ARG A 61 -3.96 8.95 3.18
C ARG A 61 -3.96 9.31 4.66
N ASP A 62 -3.01 10.12 5.09
CA ASP A 62 -2.95 10.60 6.49
C ASP A 62 -4.23 11.33 6.91
N ARG A 63 -4.83 12.13 6.02
CA ARG A 63 -6.11 12.77 6.29
C ARG A 63 -7.29 11.79 6.47
N GLU A 64 -7.25 10.64 5.81
CA GLU A 64 -8.30 9.61 5.96
C GLU A 64 -8.08 8.82 7.25
N ILE A 65 -6.82 8.58 7.64
CA ILE A 65 -6.45 8.00 8.93
C ILE A 65 -6.85 8.92 10.08
N ALA A 66 -6.47 10.20 10.02
CA ALA A 66 -6.74 11.17 11.09
C ALA A 66 -8.23 11.46 11.29
N SER A 67 -9.04 11.34 10.24
CA SER A 67 -10.51 11.49 10.33
C SER A 67 -11.24 10.20 10.69
N GLY A 68 -10.54 9.07 10.83
CA GLY A 68 -11.15 7.76 11.06
C GLY A 68 -11.89 7.18 9.85
N LYS A 69 -11.74 7.79 8.67
CA LYS A 69 -12.34 7.29 7.42
C LYS A 69 -11.68 5.99 6.95
N SER A 70 -10.41 5.78 7.28
CA SER A 70 -9.72 4.52 7.05
C SER A 70 -8.79 4.18 8.21
N SER A 71 -8.45 2.90 8.35
CA SER A 71 -7.39 2.46 9.25
C SER A 71 -6.02 2.97 8.78
N ALA A 72 -4.99 2.72 9.60
CA ALA A 72 -3.60 3.01 9.22
C ALA A 72 -3.13 2.24 7.97
N CYS A 73 -3.85 1.19 7.59
CA CYS A 73 -3.62 0.37 6.40
C CYS A 73 -4.45 0.81 5.19
N GLY A 74 -5.13 1.95 5.31
CA GLY A 74 -5.87 2.58 4.21
C GLY A 74 -7.11 1.80 3.81
N ARG A 75 -7.50 1.99 2.56
CA ARG A 75 -8.72 1.42 1.99
C ARG A 75 -8.55 1.16 0.51
N THR A 76 -9.29 0.22 -0.04
CA THR A 76 -9.35 -0.02 -1.49
C THR A 76 -10.65 0.53 -2.08
N LEU A 77 -10.73 0.58 -3.41
CA LEU A 77 -11.96 0.99 -4.09
C LEU A 77 -13.02 -0.11 -4.08
N ALA A 78 -12.60 -1.38 -4.20
CA ALA A 78 -13.47 -2.54 -4.21
C ALA A 78 -13.88 -2.99 -2.80
N GLY A 79 -12.91 -3.08 -1.87
CA GLY A 79 -13.09 -3.65 -0.54
C GLY A 79 -13.41 -2.65 0.57
N GLY A 80 -13.31 -1.34 0.31
CA GLY A 80 -13.50 -0.33 1.35
C GLY A 80 -12.35 -0.30 2.35
N ASN A 81 -12.64 -0.01 3.62
CA ASN A 81 -11.61 0.13 4.65
C ASN A 81 -10.88 -1.19 4.93
N ASN A 82 -9.55 -1.15 4.98
CA ASN A 82 -8.75 -2.30 5.41
C ASN A 82 -8.77 -2.36 6.93
N GLU A 83 -9.83 -2.92 7.50
CA GLU A 83 -9.94 -3.10 8.96
C GLU A 83 -8.83 -4.02 9.47
N ILE A 84 -7.97 -3.49 10.35
CA ILE A 84 -6.72 -4.17 10.75
C ILE A 84 -6.99 -5.53 11.37
N GLY A 85 -7.96 -5.63 12.29
CA GLY A 85 -8.28 -6.91 12.93
C GLY A 85 -8.74 -7.97 11.93
N ALA A 86 -9.66 -7.61 11.02
CA ALA A 86 -10.17 -8.54 10.03
C ALA A 86 -9.08 -8.95 9.01
N ALA A 87 -8.26 -7.99 8.57
CA ALA A 87 -7.18 -8.24 7.64
C ALA A 87 -6.07 -9.09 8.25
N MET A 88 -5.73 -8.86 9.53
CA MET A 88 -4.79 -9.68 10.29
C MET A 88 -5.30 -11.12 10.43
N SER A 89 -6.56 -11.31 10.83
CA SER A 89 -7.17 -12.66 10.91
C SER A 89 -7.20 -13.39 9.57
N LYS A 90 -7.43 -12.67 8.46
CA LYS A 90 -7.33 -13.24 7.10
C LYS A 90 -5.89 -13.67 6.82
N ALA A 91 -4.90 -12.84 7.13
CA ALA A 91 -3.48 -13.16 6.92
C ALA A 91 -3.05 -14.37 7.75
N GLU A 92 -3.41 -14.42 9.04
CA GLU A 92 -3.12 -15.55 9.92
C GLU A 92 -3.74 -16.86 9.41
N SER A 93 -4.98 -16.79 8.89
CA SER A 93 -5.65 -17.97 8.32
C SER A 93 -5.00 -18.47 7.04
N ALA A 94 -4.37 -17.58 6.26
CA ALA A 94 -3.57 -17.95 5.08
C ALA A 94 -2.14 -18.38 5.45
N GLY A 95 -1.68 -18.00 6.64
CA GLY A 95 -0.35 -18.22 7.17
C GLY A 95 0.58 -17.02 6.96
N ILE A 96 1.32 -16.67 8.02
CA ILE A 96 2.16 -15.48 8.07
C ILE A 96 3.58 -15.78 7.54
N PRO A 97 4.06 -15.02 6.54
CA PRO A 97 5.45 -15.07 6.09
C PRO A 97 6.42 -14.62 7.18
N SER A 98 7.46 -15.41 7.46
CA SER A 98 8.46 -15.02 8.45
C SER A 98 9.47 -14.03 7.87
N VAL A 99 9.82 -13.00 8.64
CA VAL A 99 10.96 -12.12 8.33
C VAL A 99 12.24 -12.96 8.19
N SER A 100 13.10 -12.59 7.26
CA SER A 100 14.39 -13.25 7.08
C SER A 100 15.36 -13.00 8.25
N SER A 101 16.37 -13.86 8.38
CA SER A 101 17.34 -13.79 9.47
C SER A 101 18.20 -12.53 9.45
N ASP A 102 18.35 -11.87 8.29
CA ASP A 102 19.00 -10.57 8.15
C ASP A 102 18.03 -9.38 8.31
N GLY A 103 16.77 -9.65 8.71
CA GLY A 103 15.77 -8.63 9.01
C GLY A 103 15.06 -8.06 7.78
N LYS A 104 15.26 -8.63 6.59
CA LYS A 104 14.59 -8.17 5.36
C LYS A 104 13.19 -8.73 5.21
N VAL A 105 12.30 -7.84 4.78
CA VAL A 105 10.94 -8.12 4.33
C VAL A 105 10.94 -7.92 2.81
N GLN A 106 10.79 -9.03 2.08
CA GLN A 106 10.84 -9.07 0.63
C GLN A 106 9.42 -9.00 0.08
N MET A 107 9.12 -7.96 -0.68
CA MET A 107 7.81 -7.73 -1.26
C MET A 107 7.88 -7.60 -2.78
N THR A 108 6.79 -7.94 -3.44
CA THR A 108 6.54 -7.60 -4.84
C THR A 108 5.49 -6.49 -4.89
N LEU A 109 5.87 -5.34 -5.45
CA LEU A 109 4.93 -4.30 -5.81
C LEU A 109 4.55 -4.47 -7.29
N HIS A 110 3.27 -4.67 -7.54
CA HIS A 110 2.71 -4.50 -8.88
C HIS A 110 2.40 -3.03 -9.13
N GLN A 111 3.18 -2.38 -9.99
CA GLN A 111 2.92 -1.03 -10.47
C GLN A 111 1.93 -1.09 -11.64
N VAL A 112 0.68 -0.70 -11.39
CA VAL A 112 -0.38 -0.74 -12.41
C VAL A 112 -0.16 0.32 -13.47
N ASN A 113 0.15 1.55 -13.07
CA ASN A 113 0.33 2.68 -13.98
C ASN A 113 1.32 3.71 -13.42
N GLY A 114 1.50 4.82 -14.14
CA GLY A 114 2.64 5.70 -13.95
C GLY A 114 2.80 6.28 -12.54
N ASP A 115 1.73 6.40 -11.75
CA ASP A 115 1.74 6.92 -10.37
C ASP A 115 1.72 5.87 -9.25
N GLY A 116 1.81 4.59 -9.61
CA GLY A 116 2.29 3.56 -8.69
C GLY A 116 3.82 3.53 -8.56
N GLY A 117 4.54 4.46 -9.20
CA GLY A 117 5.99 4.55 -9.12
C GLY A 117 6.48 5.04 -7.75
N GLY A 118 7.79 5.00 -7.56
CA GLY A 118 8.43 5.37 -6.30
C GLY A 118 9.00 6.80 -6.22
N PRO A 119 9.77 7.09 -5.16
CA PRO A 119 10.16 6.15 -4.10
C PRO A 119 9.01 5.84 -3.14
N TYR A 120 9.05 4.65 -2.55
CA TYR A 120 8.21 4.23 -1.43
C TYR A 120 8.94 4.48 -0.11
N THR A 121 8.15 4.64 0.95
CA THR A 121 8.58 4.57 2.35
C THR A 121 7.90 3.38 3.02
N CYS A 122 8.60 2.70 3.93
CA CYS A 122 8.06 1.58 4.70
C CYS A 122 8.26 1.83 6.19
N ASP A 123 7.28 1.41 7.00
CA ASP A 123 7.33 1.45 8.45
C ASP A 123 6.65 0.23 9.06
N VAL A 124 7.06 -0.15 10.28
CA VAL A 124 6.57 -1.35 10.97
C VAL A 124 5.85 -0.99 12.26
N ASN A 125 4.71 -1.62 12.48
CA ASN A 125 3.96 -1.59 13.72
C ASN A 125 4.12 -2.93 14.44
N ALA A 126 4.91 -2.93 15.52
CA ALA A 126 5.27 -4.12 16.29
C ALA A 126 4.07 -4.81 16.93
N SER A 127 3.10 -4.03 17.44
CA SER A 127 1.93 -4.50 18.16
C SER A 127 0.82 -5.08 17.27
N GLY A 128 0.92 -4.92 15.95
CA GLY A 128 -0.12 -5.32 15.00
C GLY A 128 -1.46 -4.55 15.16
N ASP A 129 -1.52 -3.47 15.93
CA ASP A 129 -2.72 -2.67 16.18
C ASP A 129 -2.83 -1.41 15.30
N GLY A 130 -1.81 -1.15 14.48
CA GLY A 130 -1.71 -0.03 13.56
C GLY A 130 -1.68 1.35 14.20
N LYS A 131 -1.25 1.48 15.47
CA LYS A 131 -1.16 2.79 16.14
C LYS A 131 0.21 3.45 15.99
N THR A 132 1.28 2.72 16.30
CA THR A 132 2.65 3.26 16.31
C THR A 132 3.48 2.55 15.27
N PHE A 133 3.98 3.31 14.29
CA PHE A 133 4.84 2.82 13.23
C PHE A 133 6.27 3.33 13.41
N THR A 134 7.23 2.44 13.26
CA THR A 134 8.66 2.73 13.32
C THR A 134 9.24 2.65 11.91
N PRO A 135 9.96 3.66 11.41
CA PRO A 135 10.51 3.66 10.05
C PRO A 135 11.43 2.45 9.78
N MET A 136 11.30 1.87 8.59
CA MET A 136 12.21 0.84 8.06
C MET A 136 13.20 1.45 7.08
N THR A 137 14.38 0.85 6.95
CA THR A 137 15.30 1.18 5.85
C THR A 137 14.85 0.42 4.59
N ILE A 138 15.04 0.98 3.40
CA ILE A 138 14.70 0.31 2.14
C ILE A 138 15.98 0.06 1.36
N SER A 139 16.34 -1.19 1.14
CA SER A 139 17.52 -1.59 0.37
C SER A 139 17.23 -1.82 -1.11
N THR A 140 15.97 -2.06 -1.49
CA THR A 140 15.53 -2.04 -2.88
C THR A 140 14.22 -1.28 -2.96
N ASN A 141 14.23 -0.14 -3.62
CA ASN A 141 13.07 0.75 -3.73
C ASN A 141 12.49 0.71 -5.16
N ILE A 142 11.24 1.09 -5.28
CA ILE A 142 10.52 1.19 -6.54
C ILE A 142 11.08 2.37 -7.34
N PRO A 143 11.47 2.15 -8.61
CA PRO A 143 11.93 3.22 -9.48
C PRO A 143 10.87 4.32 -9.65
N GLY A 144 11.33 5.56 -9.73
CA GLY A 144 10.48 6.69 -10.01
C GLY A 144 10.99 7.98 -9.39
N LYS A 145 10.32 9.08 -9.75
CA LYS A 145 10.54 10.40 -9.19
C LYS A 145 9.20 11.00 -8.81
N ASN A 146 9.06 11.47 -7.58
CA ASN A 146 7.80 12.04 -7.07
C ASN A 146 6.61 11.08 -7.24
N SER A 147 6.82 9.79 -6.94
CA SER A 147 5.83 8.72 -7.11
C SER A 147 5.41 8.48 -8.56
N ARG A 148 6.29 8.78 -9.52
CA ARG A 148 6.01 8.65 -10.95
C ARG A 148 7.08 7.86 -11.68
N SER A 149 6.69 6.94 -12.55
CA SER A 149 7.57 6.26 -13.51
C SER A 149 6.80 5.94 -14.81
N ASN A 150 7.47 5.36 -15.80
CA ASN A 150 6.86 4.95 -17.08
C ASN A 150 6.38 3.49 -17.08
N ALA A 151 6.56 2.76 -15.98
CA ALA A 151 6.13 1.38 -15.85
C ALA A 151 4.60 1.23 -15.99
N LYS A 152 4.19 0.09 -16.54
CA LYS A 152 2.80 -0.23 -16.88
C LYS A 152 2.59 -1.72 -16.65
N ALA A 153 1.73 -2.06 -15.68
CA ALA A 153 1.44 -3.44 -15.30
C ALA A 153 2.73 -4.26 -15.10
N GLU A 154 3.59 -3.79 -14.19
CA GLU A 154 4.93 -4.35 -13.98
C GLU A 154 5.13 -4.72 -12.52
N ASP A 155 5.67 -5.92 -12.28
CA ASP A 155 6.08 -6.38 -10.95
C ASP A 155 7.51 -5.95 -10.66
N ILE A 156 7.69 -5.27 -9.52
CA ILE A 156 8.95 -4.66 -9.13
C ILE A 156 9.25 -5.05 -7.68
N PRO A 157 10.47 -5.51 -7.36
CA PRO A 157 10.84 -5.85 -6.00
C PRO A 157 10.89 -4.60 -5.10
N LEU A 158 10.33 -4.72 -3.90
CA LEU A 158 10.47 -3.77 -2.80
C LEU A 158 11.02 -4.52 -1.59
N ILE A 159 12.21 -4.13 -1.12
CA ILE A 159 12.87 -4.79 0.01
C ILE A 159 13.07 -3.77 1.11
N ALA A 160 12.40 -3.99 2.24
CA ALA A 160 12.50 -3.19 3.45
C ALA A 160 13.19 -3.96 4.57
N GLU A 161 13.91 -3.26 5.43
CA GLU A 161 14.70 -3.82 6.52
C GLU A 161 14.10 -3.39 7.86
N MET A 162 13.82 -4.39 8.70
CA MET A 162 13.33 -4.21 10.06
C MET A 162 14.31 -3.37 10.88
N PRO A 163 13.83 -2.48 11.76
CA PRO A 163 14.70 -1.78 12.69
C PRO A 163 15.47 -2.78 13.55
N LYS A 164 16.74 -2.48 13.86
CA LYS A 164 17.55 -3.36 14.71
C LYS A 164 16.88 -3.61 16.05
N GLY A 165 16.77 -4.88 16.45
CA GLY A 165 16.15 -5.29 17.71
C GLY A 165 14.62 -5.17 17.73
N MET A 166 13.98 -4.97 16.57
CA MET A 166 12.52 -4.99 16.47
C MET A 166 11.98 -6.38 16.81
N THR A 167 11.03 -6.44 17.74
CA THR A 167 10.29 -7.65 18.10
C THR A 167 8.82 -7.43 17.78
N CYS A 168 8.24 -8.33 17.00
CA CYS A 168 6.82 -8.31 16.68
C CYS A 168 6.04 -8.98 17.83
N THR A 169 4.94 -8.35 18.26
CA THR A 169 4.17 -8.73 19.45
C THR A 169 2.66 -8.76 19.19
N GLY A 170 2.25 -8.54 17.95
CA GLY A 170 0.86 -8.59 17.51
C GLY A 170 0.46 -9.98 17.02
N GLY A 171 -0.74 -10.04 16.46
CA GLY A 171 -1.36 -11.28 16.01
C GLY A 171 -1.80 -12.20 17.14
N SER A 172 -2.52 -13.26 16.79
CA SER A 172 -2.95 -14.30 17.72
C SER A 172 -1.78 -15.17 18.22
N ASP A 173 -0.66 -15.18 17.50
CA ASP A 173 0.57 -15.90 17.86
C ASP A 173 1.54 -15.08 18.74
N GLY A 174 1.24 -13.80 18.97
CA GLY A 174 2.08 -12.88 19.73
C GLY A 174 3.44 -12.59 19.09
N GLN A 175 3.60 -12.88 17.79
CA GLN A 175 4.85 -12.80 17.04
C GLN A 175 4.69 -12.10 15.69
N THR A 176 3.49 -11.61 15.37
CA THR A 176 3.17 -10.96 14.09
C THR A 176 3.24 -9.43 14.21
N CYS A 177 3.67 -8.76 13.16
CA CYS A 177 3.70 -7.29 13.07
C CYS A 177 3.01 -6.86 11.78
N ILE A 178 2.79 -5.55 11.62
CA ILE A 178 2.30 -4.99 10.36
C ILE A 178 3.38 -4.14 9.74
N VAL A 179 3.79 -4.47 8.51
CA VAL A 179 4.63 -3.58 7.70
C VAL A 179 3.74 -2.81 6.74
N ARG A 180 3.84 -1.49 6.75
CA ARG A 180 3.13 -0.60 5.86
C ARG A 180 4.10 0.08 4.92
N CYS A 181 3.88 -0.06 3.63
CA CYS A 181 4.65 0.63 2.61
C CYS A 181 3.72 1.47 1.74
N ARG A 182 4.14 2.69 1.42
CA ARG A 182 3.41 3.59 0.52
C ARG A 182 4.32 4.60 -0.18
N ASN A 183 3.93 5.05 -1.37
CA ASN A 183 4.57 6.18 -2.04
C ASN A 183 4.00 7.53 -1.55
N ALA A 184 4.42 8.63 -2.17
CA ALA A 184 4.00 10.00 -1.83
C ALA A 184 3.05 10.61 -2.88
N ALA A 185 2.30 9.80 -3.62
CA ALA A 185 1.46 10.30 -4.70
C ALA A 185 0.33 11.20 -4.17
N ASN A 186 0.14 12.39 -4.77
CA ASN A 186 -0.91 13.34 -4.37
C ASN A 186 -2.33 12.80 -4.61
N ALA A 187 -2.51 11.93 -5.61
CA ALA A 187 -3.76 11.22 -5.86
C ALA A 187 -4.17 10.32 -4.69
N GLY A 188 -3.24 10.00 -3.79
CA GLY A 188 -3.34 9.16 -2.61
C GLY A 188 -2.02 8.41 -2.47
N PRO A 189 -1.37 8.32 -1.32
CA PRO A 189 -0.27 7.38 -1.17
C PRO A 189 -0.76 5.96 -1.46
N PHE A 190 -0.13 5.26 -2.40
CA PHE A 190 -0.47 3.87 -2.76
C PHE A 190 0.56 2.89 -2.25
N GLY A 191 0.12 1.67 -1.96
CA GLY A 191 0.96 0.57 -1.50
C GLY A 191 0.11 -0.44 -0.75
N GLY A 192 0.45 -0.73 0.50
CA GLY A 192 -0.29 -1.68 1.32
C GLY A 192 0.31 -1.90 2.70
N CYS A 193 -0.49 -2.52 3.57
CA CYS A 193 0.01 -3.18 4.77
C CYS A 193 0.13 -4.68 4.50
N VAL A 194 1.20 -5.31 4.97
CA VAL A 194 1.37 -6.76 5.04
C VAL A 194 1.56 -7.18 6.49
N ALA A 195 1.20 -8.42 6.81
CA ALA A 195 1.47 -9.06 8.10
C ALA A 195 2.63 -10.05 7.96
#